data_AF-A0A645IGQ0-F1
#
_entry.id   AF-A0A645IGQ0-F1
#
_cell.length_a   1.000
_cell.length_b   1.000
_cell.length_c   1.000
_cell.angle_alpha   90.00
_cell.angle_beta   90.00
_cell.angle_gamma   90.00
#
_symmetry.space_group_name_H-M   'P 1'
#
loop_
_entity.id
_entity.type
_entity.pdbx_description
1 polymer ?
#
loop_
_entity_poly.entity_id
_entity_poly.type
_entity_poly.pdbx_seq_one_letter_code
_entity_poly.pdbx_strand_id
1 'polypeptide(L)'
;MARALAQVWSPVADAGARWLLLDEPTAALDLAHQHHCMALLRARAVEHGVGVVAVVHDVNLAIRYAHDVLILGRGDCLSGQTDRVLVPESIQHIWGVQCTRVPAADGVPQFLFSGA
;
A
#
# COMPACT_ATOMS: atom_id res chain seq x y z
N MET A 1 0.49 15.83 2.52
CA MET A 1 1.57 15.05 1.86
C MET A 1 2.78 15.89 1.39
N ALA A 2 2.59 17.05 0.76
CA ALA A 2 3.70 17.90 0.26
C ALA A 2 4.79 18.17 1.33
N ARG A 3 4.39 18.48 2.57
CA ARG A 3 5.32 18.66 3.70
C ARG A 3 6.17 17.42 4.00
N ALA A 4 5.57 16.24 3.98
CA ALA A 4 6.26 14.99 4.32
C ALA A 4 7.28 14.61 3.22
N LEU A 5 6.93 14.80 1.95
CA LEU A 5 7.85 14.62 0.82
C LEU A 5 9.03 15.60 0.88
N ALA A 6 8.81 16.85 1.32
CA ALA A 6 9.87 17.83 1.48
C ALA A 6 10.90 17.42 2.56
N GLN A 7 10.51 16.64 3.56
CA GLN A 7 11.42 16.16 4.61
C GLN A 7 12.45 15.14 4.10
N VAL A 8 12.18 14.48 2.96
CA VAL A 8 13.05 13.44 2.37
C VAL A 8 13.61 13.85 1.01
N TRP A 9 13.54 15.14 0.65
CA TRP A 9 13.86 15.66 -0.68
C TRP A 9 15.33 15.46 -1.09
N SER A 10 16.28 15.79 -0.21
CA SER A 10 17.71 15.75 -0.54
C SER A 10 18.33 14.39 -0.21
N PRO A 11 19.14 13.80 -1.10
CA PRO A 11 20.03 12.70 -0.75
C PRO A 11 20.95 13.16 0.39
N VAL A 12 20.94 12.45 1.51
CA VAL A 12 21.90 12.74 2.58
C VAL A 12 23.14 11.93 2.28
N ALA A 13 24.21 12.61 1.86
CA ALA A 13 25.42 12.00 1.28
C ALA A 13 26.12 10.97 2.18
N ASP A 14 25.81 10.94 3.48
CA ASP A 14 26.40 10.04 4.49
C ASP A 14 25.40 9.46 5.52
N ALA A 15 24.08 9.65 5.35
CA ALA A 15 23.11 9.27 6.38
C ALA A 15 22.08 8.22 5.93
N GLY A 16 22.52 6.96 5.92
CA GLY A 16 21.66 5.77 6.07
C GLY A 16 20.45 5.62 5.13
N ALA A 17 19.61 4.61 5.40
CA ALA A 17 18.35 4.42 4.69
C ALA A 17 17.35 5.51 5.10
N ARG A 18 16.69 6.14 4.11
CA ARG A 18 15.65 7.16 4.33
C ARG A 18 14.28 6.51 4.30
N TRP A 19 13.41 6.89 5.24
CA TRP A 19 12.06 6.34 5.35
C TRP A 19 11.01 7.43 5.42
N LEU A 20 9.90 7.22 4.71
CA LEU A 20 8.70 8.02 4.79
C LEU A 20 7.60 7.18 5.44
N LEU A 21 7.15 7.60 6.62
CA LEU A 21 6.07 6.95 7.36
C LEU A 21 4.80 7.80 7.21
N LEU A 22 3.75 7.19 6.66
CA LEU A 22 2.51 7.87 6.32
C LEU A 22 1.33 7.18 7.01
N ASP A 23 0.66 7.94 7.86
CA ASP A 23 -0.59 7.49 8.48
C ASP A 23 -1.76 7.93 7.59
N GLU A 24 -2.45 6.94 7.01
CA GLU A 24 -3.63 7.11 6.17
C GLU A 24 -3.56 8.27 5.14
N PRO A 25 -2.55 8.32 4.24
CA PRO A 25 -2.32 9.47 3.36
C PRO A 25 -3.45 9.69 2.33
N THR A 26 -4.40 8.77 2.22
CA THR A 26 -5.49 8.74 1.24
C THR A 26 -6.88 9.02 1.84
N ALA A 27 -7.04 9.08 3.16
CA ALA A 27 -8.35 9.07 3.81
C ALA A 27 -9.28 10.26 3.46
N ALA A 28 -8.71 11.43 3.13
CA ALA A 28 -9.46 12.64 2.78
C ALA A 28 -9.41 12.99 1.29
N LEU A 29 -8.94 12.06 0.45
CA LEU A 29 -8.76 12.29 -0.99
C LEU A 29 -9.89 11.60 -1.77
N ASP A 30 -10.33 12.24 -2.85
CA ASP A 30 -11.16 11.56 -3.84
C ASP A 30 -10.38 10.48 -4.59
N LEU A 31 -11.09 9.60 -5.31
CA LEU A 31 -10.51 8.44 -5.99
C LEU A 31 -9.32 8.80 -6.89
N ALA A 32 -9.43 9.87 -7.69
CA ALA A 32 -8.36 10.27 -8.59
C ALA A 32 -7.11 10.71 -7.81
N HIS A 33 -7.30 11.50 -6.75
CA HIS A 33 -6.21 11.95 -5.90
C HIS A 33 -5.59 10.81 -5.07
N GLN A 34 -6.37 9.80 -4.66
CA GLN A 34 -5.83 8.61 -4.00
C GLN A 34 -4.86 7.86 -4.93
N HIS A 35 -5.27 7.60 -6.17
CA HIS A 35 -4.42 6.94 -7.16
C HIS A 35 -3.17 7.77 -7.50
N HIS A 36 -3.33 9.08 -7.69
CA HIS A 36 -2.20 9.98 -7.96
C HIS A 36 -1.21 9.99 -6.79
N CYS A 37 -1.71 10.07 -5.56
CA CYS A 37 -0.92 10.03 -4.34
C CYS A 37 -0.09 8.75 -4.24
N MET A 38 -0.72 7.59 -4.35
CA MET A 38 -0.04 6.29 -4.24
C MET A 38 0.96 6.05 -5.39
N ALA A 39 0.62 6.47 -6.61
CA ALA A 39 1.54 6.41 -7.74
C ALA A 39 2.80 7.27 -7.52
N LEU A 40 2.63 8.50 -7.02
CA LEU A 40 3.73 9.39 -6.70
C LEU A 40 4.64 8.79 -5.61
N LEU A 41 4.06 8.26 -4.55
CA LEU A 41 4.82 7.61 -3.47
C LEU A 41 5.66 6.44 -3.99
N ARG A 42 5.06 5.59 -4.83
CA ARG A 42 5.77 4.46 -5.46
C ARG A 42 6.91 4.93 -6.36
N ALA A 43 6.67 5.91 -7.22
CA ALA A 43 7.69 6.45 -8.11
C ALA A 43 8.87 7.03 -7.30
N ARG A 44 8.57 7.83 -6.26
CA ARG A 44 9.60 8.43 -5.39
C ARG A 44 10.40 7.39 -4.62
N ALA A 45 9.76 6.32 -4.15
CA ALA A 45 10.46 5.22 -3.49
C ALA A 45 11.54 4.60 -4.40
N VAL A 46 11.19 4.37 -5.66
CA VAL A 46 12.09 3.78 -6.67
C VAL A 46 13.16 4.78 -7.12
N GLU A 47 12.75 5.99 -7.53
CA GLU A 47 13.65 7.00 -8.11
C GLU A 47 14.71 7.51 -7.12
N HIS A 48 14.34 7.63 -5.85
CA HIS A 48 15.22 8.22 -4.83
C HIS A 48 15.74 7.21 -3.79
N GLY A 49 15.40 5.92 -3.91
CA GLY A 49 15.79 4.90 -2.94
C GLY A 49 15.29 5.22 -1.52
N VAL A 50 14.06 5.69 -1.41
CA VAL A 50 13.41 6.01 -0.12
C VAL A 50 12.44 4.89 0.23
N GLY A 51 12.59 4.31 1.42
CA GLY A 51 11.59 3.36 1.93
C GLY A 51 10.30 4.09 2.26
N VAL A 52 9.15 3.58 1.81
CA VAL A 52 7.84 4.16 2.11
C VAL A 52 7.01 3.12 2.85
N VAL A 53 6.51 3.50 4.02
CA VAL A 53 5.54 2.73 4.78
C VAL A 53 4.29 3.59 4.89
N ALA A 54 3.18 3.09 4.35
CA ALA A 54 1.90 3.77 4.38
C ALA A 54 0.83 2.85 4.95
N VAL A 55 0.03 3.38 5.88
CA VAL A 55 -1.20 2.73 6.34
C VAL A 55 -2.30 3.06 5.33
N VAL A 56 -2.92 2.04 4.75
CA VAL A 56 -4.03 2.20 3.79
C VAL A 56 -5.18 1.29 4.17
N HIS A 57 -6.41 1.79 4.06
CA HIS A 57 -7.62 1.02 4.32
C HIS A 57 -8.13 0.25 3.11
N ASP A 58 -7.69 0.64 1.91
CA ASP A 58 -8.13 0.04 0.67
C ASP A 58 -7.12 -1.01 0.18
N VAL A 59 -7.54 -2.28 0.20
CA VAL A 59 -6.76 -3.44 -0.26
C VAL A 59 -6.45 -3.36 -1.76
N ASN A 60 -7.33 -2.76 -2.55
CA ASN A 60 -7.13 -2.57 -3.99
C ASN A 60 -6.11 -1.47 -4.30
N LEU A 61 -5.95 -0.47 -3.43
CA LEU A 61 -4.81 0.45 -3.49
C LEU A 61 -3.52 -0.26 -3.06
N ALA A 62 -3.55 -1.05 -1.99
CA ALA A 62 -2.38 -1.79 -1.53
C ALA A 62 -1.84 -2.74 -2.61
N ILE A 63 -2.69 -3.59 -3.21
CA ILE A 63 -2.25 -4.56 -4.23
C ILE A 63 -1.69 -3.91 -5.49
N ARG A 64 -2.12 -2.68 -5.79
CA ARG A 64 -1.70 -1.95 -6.98
C ARG A 64 -0.35 -1.25 -6.83
N TYR A 65 -0.04 -0.76 -5.63
CA TYR A 65 1.08 0.17 -5.43
C TYR A 65 2.16 -0.35 -4.48
N ALA A 66 1.86 -1.29 -3.59
CA ALA A 66 2.81 -1.79 -2.61
C ALA A 66 3.68 -2.92 -3.17
N HIS A 67 4.98 -2.89 -2.85
CA HIS A 67 5.89 -4.01 -3.13
C HIS A 67 5.70 -5.16 -2.13
N ASP A 68 5.59 -4.79 -0.86
CA ASP A 68 5.34 -5.66 0.27
C ASP A 68 4.21 -5.07 1.12
N VAL A 69 3.50 -5.93 1.83
CA VAL A 69 2.42 -5.56 2.74
C VAL A 69 2.59 -6.27 4.08
N LEU A 70 2.05 -5.62 5.11
CA LEU A 70 1.76 -6.22 6.40
C LEU A 70 0.28 -6.04 6.64
N ILE A 71 -0.45 -7.14 6.78
CA ILE A 71 -1.86 -7.12 7.18
C ILE A 71 -1.98 -7.56 8.64
N LEU A 72 -2.87 -6.89 9.37
CA LEU A 72 -3.08 -7.06 10.80
C LEU A 72 -4.58 -7.19 11.07
N GLY A 73 -4.95 -8.14 11.93
CA GLY A 73 -6.35 -8.35 12.33
C GLY A 73 -6.48 -9.47 13.34
N ARG A 74 -7.45 -9.35 14.27
CA ARG A 74 -7.78 -10.40 15.25
C ARG A 74 -6.60 -10.90 16.10
N GLY A 75 -5.60 -10.04 16.35
CA GLY A 75 -4.40 -10.41 17.11
C GLY A 75 -3.35 -11.21 16.32
N ASP A 76 -3.53 -11.35 15.01
CA ASP A 76 -2.62 -12.03 14.09
C ASP A 76 -2.10 -11.05 13.03
N CYS A 77 -0.93 -11.36 12.45
CA CYS A 77 -0.35 -10.58 11.36
C CYS A 77 0.38 -11.46 10.33
N LEU A 78 0.33 -11.02 9.07
CA LEU A 78 1.07 -11.63 7.96
C LEU A 78 1.82 -10.55 7.20
N SER A 79 3.07 -10.81 6.83
CA SER A 79 3.92 -9.86 6.11
C SER A 79 4.71 -10.52 4.98
N GLY A 80 4.95 -9.77 3.90
CA GLY A 80 5.74 -10.23 2.76
C GLY A 80 5.27 -9.59 1.45
N GLN A 81 5.69 -10.18 0.33
CA GLN A 81 5.33 -9.69 -1.00
C GLN A 81 3.82 -9.60 -1.19
N THR A 82 3.38 -8.47 -1.73
CA THR A 82 1.96 -8.12 -1.86
C THR A 82 1.13 -9.23 -2.50
N ASP A 83 1.59 -9.79 -3.63
CA ASP A 83 0.88 -10.85 -4.36
C ASP A 83 0.78 -12.18 -3.62
N ARG A 84 1.63 -12.42 -2.62
CA ARG A 84 1.65 -13.65 -1.81
C ARG A 84 0.83 -13.50 -0.54
N VAL A 85 0.81 -12.29 0.03
CA VAL A 85 0.09 -12.01 1.28
C VAL A 85 -1.36 -11.63 1.01
N LEU A 86 -1.62 -10.74 0.03
CA LEU A 86 -2.97 -10.39 -0.38
C LEU A 86 -3.51 -11.48 -1.32
N VAL A 87 -4.03 -12.52 -0.70
CA VAL A 87 -4.80 -13.59 -1.35
C VAL A 87 -6.11 -13.79 -0.59
N PRO A 88 -7.18 -14.31 -1.23
CA PRO A 88 -8.48 -14.48 -0.60
C PRO A 88 -8.44 -15.20 0.76
N GLU A 89 -7.60 -16.22 0.87
CA GLU A 89 -7.44 -17.04 2.07
C GLU A 89 -6.90 -16.20 3.25
N SER A 90 -5.86 -15.41 3.00
CA SER A 90 -5.27 -14.51 4.01
C SER A 90 -6.24 -13.40 4.42
N ILE A 91 -6.98 -12.83 3.47
CA ILE A 91 -7.99 -11.80 3.72
C ILE A 91 -9.13 -12.35 4.60
N GLN A 92 -9.61 -13.57 4.30
CA GLN A 92 -10.61 -14.23 5.12
C GLN A 92 -10.08 -14.59 6.51
N HIS A 93 -8.84 -15.06 6.63
CA HIS A 93 -8.22 -15.40 7.91
C HIS A 93 -8.06 -14.18 8.82
N ILE A 94 -7.44 -13.11 8.29
CA ILE A 94 -7.07 -11.92 9.07
C ILE A 94 -8.26 -11.00 9.33
N TRP A 95 -9.11 -10.76 8.34
CA TRP A 95 -10.23 -9.81 8.44
C TRP A 95 -11.61 -10.46 8.52
N GLY A 96 -11.73 -11.76 8.24
CA GLY A 96 -13.02 -12.46 8.28
C GLY A 96 -13.95 -12.13 7.13
N VAL A 97 -13.44 -11.57 6.03
CA VAL A 97 -14.23 -11.15 4.88
C VAL A 97 -13.94 -12.06 3.68
N GLN A 98 -14.98 -12.47 2.96
CA GLN A 98 -14.84 -13.22 1.72
C GLN A 98 -14.62 -12.28 0.54
N CYS A 99 -13.69 -12.65 -0.34
CA CYS A 99 -13.44 -11.89 -1.56
C CYS A 99 -12.99 -12.80 -2.71
N THR A 100 -13.22 -12.33 -3.93
CA THR A 100 -12.74 -12.97 -5.15
C THR A 100 -11.69 -12.09 -5.81
N ARG A 101 -10.52 -12.65 -6.12
CA ARG A 101 -9.48 -11.98 -6.90
C ARG A 101 -9.84 -12.04 -8.39
N VAL A 102 -9.98 -10.89 -9.03
CA VAL A 102 -10.31 -10.76 -10.46
C VAL A 102 -9.22 -9.97 -11.19
N PRO A 103 -8.88 -10.31 -12.45
CA PRO A 103 -7.97 -9.50 -13.25
C PRO A 103 -8.66 -8.19 -13.67
N ALA A 104 -8.00 -7.05 -13.49
CA ALA A 104 -8.44 -5.80 -14.10
C ALA A 104 -7.91 -5.68 -15.54
N ALA A 105 -8.46 -4.71 -16.29
CA ALA A 105 -8.09 -4.47 -17.70
C ALA A 105 -6.60 -4.12 -17.91
N ASP A 106 -5.96 -3.57 -16.88
CA ASP A 106 -4.53 -3.22 -16.88
C ASP A 106 -3.61 -4.35 -16.36
N GLY A 107 -4.19 -5.53 -16.09
CA GLY A 107 -3.47 -6.71 -15.60
C GLY A 107 -3.19 -6.70 -14.09
N VAL A 108 -3.47 -5.61 -13.38
CA VAL A 108 -3.34 -5.57 -11.92
C VAL A 108 -4.59 -6.23 -11.31
N PRO A 109 -4.45 -7.20 -10.40
CA PRO A 109 -5.61 -7.82 -9.75
C PRO A 109 -6.41 -6.82 -8.92
N GLN A 110 -7.70 -7.12 -8.74
CA GLN A 110 -8.61 -6.44 -7.83
C GLN A 110 -9.35 -7.48 -6.99
N PHE A 111 -9.78 -7.11 -5.80
CA PHE A 111 -10.64 -7.91 -4.95
C PHE A 111 -12.06 -7.39 -5.03
N LEU A 112 -12.99 -8.30 -5.34
CA LEU A 112 -14.43 -8.09 -5.20
C LEU A 112 -14.87 -8.71 -3.89
N PHE A 113 -15.31 -7.87 -2.95
CA PHE A 113 -15.78 -8.30 -1.65
C PHE A 113 -17.23 -8.75 -1.75
N SER A 114 -17.49 -9.97 -1.25
CA SER A 114 -18.84 -10.50 -1.10
C SER A 114 -19.29 -10.21 0.33
N GLY A 115 -20.55 -9.80 0.53
CA GLY A 115 -21.09 -9.60 1.88
C GLY A 115 -20.91 -10.85 2.74
N ALA A 116 -20.65 -10.65 4.03
CA ALA A 116 -20.42 -11.71 5.02
C ALA A 116 -21.60 -12.69 5.13
#